data_AF-A0A9D7BTH2-F1
#
_entry.id   AF-A0A9D7BTH2-F1
#
_cell.length_a   1.000
_cell.length_b   1.000
_cell.length_c   1.000
_cell.angle_alpha   90.00
_cell.angle_beta   90.00
_cell.angle_gamma   90.00
#
_symmetry.space_group_name_H-M   'P 1'
#
loop_
_entity.id
_entity.type
_entity.pdbx_description
1 polymer ?
#
loop_
_entity_poly.entity_id
_entity_poly.type
_entity_poly.pdbx_seq_one_letter_code
_entity_poly.pdbx_strand_id
1 'polypeptide(L)'
;MNHQDRQHPIDEARWQAQEKARRGDADADPDDLRIARALRRAPPVDLPFDFASQVASLARAQAAANCLLEQRLLRGLVFVFALSAAVVIAWQGRGWTAGLAAVLPGGSDAVGWSAAAALCVLANWGFAALRGQFGRGPRTSA
;
A
#
# COMPACT_ATOMS: atom_id res chain seq x y z
N MET A 1 -1.98 6.00 -0.10
CA MET A 1 -1.46 5.61 -1.43
C MET A 1 0.03 5.50 -1.28
N ASN A 2 0.49 4.37 -0.73
CA ASN A 2 1.91 4.19 -0.46
C ASN A 2 2.60 3.95 -1.80
N HIS A 3 3.38 4.94 -2.23
CA HIS A 3 4.20 4.92 -3.43
C HIS A 3 5.35 3.88 -3.37
N GLN A 4 5.41 3.03 -2.34
CA GLN A 4 6.51 2.11 -2.08
C GLN A 4 6.50 0.86 -2.98
N ASP A 5 5.38 0.53 -3.62
CA ASP A 5 5.26 -0.67 -4.47
C ASP A 5 5.86 -0.51 -5.89
N ARG A 6 6.40 0.67 -6.22
CA ARG A 6 7.06 0.91 -7.52
C ARG A 6 8.56 0.69 -7.52
N GLN A 7 9.17 0.47 -6.37
CA GLN A 7 10.61 0.35 -6.26
C GLN A 7 10.92 -0.69 -5.19
N HIS A 8 10.78 -1.97 -5.53
CA HIS A 8 11.83 -2.88 -5.08
C HIS A 8 13.09 -2.34 -5.74
N PRO A 9 14.02 -1.67 -5.01
CA PRO A 9 15.29 -1.33 -5.61
C PRO A 9 15.84 -2.65 -6.14
N ILE A 10 16.18 -2.69 -7.43
CA ILE A 10 16.87 -3.84 -7.97
C ILE A 10 18.13 -3.96 -7.13
N ASP A 11 18.18 -5.00 -6.31
CA ASP A 11 19.34 -5.31 -5.50
C ASP A 11 20.43 -5.72 -6.48
N GLU A 12 21.26 -4.76 -6.85
CA GLU A 12 22.29 -4.92 -7.85
C GLU A 12 23.26 -6.05 -7.45
N ALA A 13 23.55 -6.20 -6.15
CA ALA A 13 24.40 -7.28 -5.67
C ALA A 13 23.73 -8.65 -5.92
N ARG A 14 22.44 -8.76 -5.63
CA ARG A 14 21.66 -9.98 -5.88
C ARG A 14 21.45 -10.25 -7.37
N TRP A 15 21.33 -9.21 -8.19
CA TRP A 15 21.27 -9.32 -9.64
C TRP A 15 22.59 -9.86 -10.20
N GLN A 16 23.72 -9.30 -9.78
CA GLN A 16 25.05 -9.74 -10.21
C GLN A 16 25.36 -11.17 -9.77
N ALA A 17 24.93 -11.58 -8.57
CA ALA A 17 25.06 -12.96 -8.10
C ALA A 17 24.32 -13.96 -9.00
N GLN A 18 23.07 -13.63 -9.38
CA GLN A 18 22.30 -14.43 -10.32
C GLN A 18 22.92 -14.44 -11.72
N GLU A 19 23.47 -13.32 -12.19
CA GLU A 19 24.15 -13.24 -13.49
C GLU A 19 25.45 -14.06 -13.54
N LYS A 20 26.20 -14.13 -12.43
CA LYS A 20 27.35 -15.05 -12.29
C LYS A 20 26.90 -16.51 -12.36
N ALA A 21 25.84 -16.88 -11.64
CA ALA A 21 25.27 -18.22 -11.70
C ALA A 21 24.71 -18.57 -13.10
N ARG A 22 24.08 -17.60 -13.77
CA ARG A 22 23.58 -17.72 -15.15
C ARG A 22 24.71 -17.92 -16.15
N ARG A 23 25.93 -17.41 -15.90
CA ARG A 23 27.14 -17.72 -16.69
C ARG A 23 27.75 -19.06 -16.30
N GLY A 24 27.58 -19.48 -15.04
CA GLY A 24 28.10 -20.73 -14.50
C GLY A 24 29.47 -20.55 -13.85
N ASP A 25 29.76 -19.36 -13.32
CA ASP A 25 30.98 -19.09 -12.57
C ASP A 25 31.08 -20.02 -11.34
N ALA A 26 32.29 -20.52 -11.06
CA ALA A 26 32.54 -21.42 -9.94
C ALA A 26 32.37 -20.76 -8.56
N ASP A 27 32.45 -19.43 -8.51
CA ASP A 27 32.27 -18.58 -7.33
C ASP A 27 30.81 -18.12 -7.13
N ALA A 28 29.88 -18.58 -7.98
CA ALA A 28 28.47 -18.24 -7.84
C ALA A 28 27.81 -19.05 -6.71
N ASP A 29 26.75 -18.49 -6.12
CA ASP A 29 25.99 -19.15 -5.07
C ASP A 29 25.47 -20.53 -5.55
N PRO A 30 25.62 -21.59 -4.74
CA PRO A 30 25.27 -22.95 -5.14
C PRO A 30 23.77 -23.14 -5.41
N ASP A 31 22.89 -22.39 -4.76
CA ASP A 31 21.45 -22.45 -5.01
C ASP A 31 21.10 -21.73 -6.31
N ASP A 32 21.68 -20.56 -6.56
CA ASP A 32 21.53 -19.88 -7.86
C ASP A 32 22.08 -20.73 -9.01
N LEU A 33 23.18 -21.45 -8.81
CA LEU A 33 23.73 -22.39 -9.80
C LEU A 33 22.81 -23.59 -10.06
N ARG A 34 22.11 -24.10 -9.04
CA ARG A 34 21.11 -25.17 -9.21
C ARG A 34 19.92 -24.66 -10.02
N ILE A 35 19.43 -23.46 -9.72
CA ILE A 35 18.33 -22.81 -10.44
C ILE A 35 18.74 -22.58 -11.91
N ALA A 36 19.91 -21.99 -12.16
CA ALA A 36 20.41 -21.78 -13.52
C ALA A 36 20.55 -23.10 -14.31
N ARG A 37 21.03 -24.16 -13.66
CA ARG A 37 21.09 -25.51 -14.27
C ARG A 37 19.71 -26.08 -14.57
N ALA A 38 18.75 -25.91 -13.68
CA ALA A 38 17.37 -26.36 -13.88
C ALA A 38 16.73 -25.63 -15.07
N LEU A 39 16.91 -24.31 -15.18
CA LEU A 39 16.40 -23.51 -16.29
C LEU A 39 17.03 -23.91 -17.64
N ARG A 40 18.33 -24.19 -17.67
CA ARG A 40 19.04 -24.67 -18.89
C ARG A 40 18.63 -26.08 -19.30
N ARG A 41 18.18 -26.91 -18.36
CA ARG A 41 17.71 -28.28 -18.60
C ARG A 41 16.20 -28.38 -18.70
N ALA A 42 15.50 -27.25 -18.72
CA ALA A 42 14.06 -27.24 -18.91
C ALA A 42 13.73 -27.94 -20.24
N PRO A 43 12.78 -28.90 -20.24
CA PRO A 43 12.33 -29.53 -21.48
C PRO A 43 11.90 -28.46 -22.48
N PRO A 44 12.12 -28.66 -23.79
CA PRO A 44 11.57 -27.77 -24.80
C PRO A 44 10.05 -27.78 -24.66
N VAL A 45 9.50 -26.65 -24.21
CA VAL A 45 8.06 -26.42 -24.16
C VAL A 45 7.72 -25.61 -25.41
N ASP A 46 6.82 -26.15 -26.22
CA ASP A 46 6.33 -25.41 -27.38
C ASP A 46 5.37 -24.33 -26.85
N LEU A 47 5.87 -23.10 -26.80
CA LEU A 47 5.16 -21.96 -26.22
C LEU A 47 4.44 -21.21 -27.35
N PRO A 48 3.15 -20.89 -27.18
CA PRO A 48 2.45 -20.01 -28.10
C PRO A 48 3.18 -18.68 -28.30
N PHE A 49 3.09 -18.12 -29.51
CA PHE A 49 3.72 -16.84 -29.84
C PHE A 49 3.31 -15.70 -28.88
N ASP A 50 2.11 -15.77 -28.32
CA ASP A 50 1.52 -14.79 -27.41
C ASP A 50 1.67 -15.16 -25.92
N PHE A 51 2.43 -16.21 -25.57
CA PHE A 51 2.59 -16.65 -24.18
C PHE A 51 3.02 -15.51 -23.24
N ALA A 52 4.01 -14.71 -23.66
CA ALA A 52 4.51 -13.60 -22.85
C ALA A 52 3.44 -12.53 -22.61
N SER A 53 2.58 -12.25 -23.60
CA SER A 53 1.50 -11.28 -23.44
C SER A 53 0.38 -11.82 -22.54
N GLN A 54 0.06 -13.11 -22.66
CA GLN A 54 -0.90 -13.79 -21.80
C GLN A 54 -0.44 -13.79 -20.33
N VAL A 55 0.81 -14.18 -20.06
CA VAL A 55 1.38 -14.16 -18.69
C VAL A 55 1.45 -12.74 -18.14
N ALA A 56 1.88 -11.77 -18.95
CA ALA A 56 1.90 -10.37 -18.53
C ALA A 56 0.49 -9.85 -18.19
N SER A 57 -0.53 -10.25 -18.94
CA SER A 57 -1.92 -9.87 -18.67
C SER A 57 -2.44 -10.48 -17.37
N LEU A 58 -2.14 -11.77 -17.13
CA LEU A 58 -2.52 -12.48 -15.92
C LEU A 58 -1.85 -11.86 -14.68
N ALA A 59 -0.54 -11.59 -14.76
CA ALA A 59 0.21 -10.97 -13.68
C ALA A 59 -0.36 -9.59 -13.32
N ARG A 60 -0.71 -8.76 -14.32
CA ARG A 60 -1.35 -7.46 -14.10
C ARG A 60 -2.73 -7.59 -13.46
N ALA A 61 -3.53 -8.54 -13.92
CA ALA A 61 -4.87 -8.79 -13.37
C ALA A 61 -4.79 -9.21 -11.90
N GLN A 62 -3.84 -10.08 -11.56
CA GLN A 62 -3.63 -10.56 -10.19
C GLN A 62 -3.08 -9.46 -9.27
N ALA A 63 -2.12 -8.66 -9.75
CA ALA A 63 -1.64 -7.49 -9.03
C ALA A 63 -2.78 -6.48 -8.75
N ALA A 64 -3.63 -6.22 -9.75
CA ALA A 64 -4.79 -5.35 -9.58
C ALA A 64 -5.79 -5.90 -8.55
N ALA A 65 -6.08 -7.20 -8.59
CA ALA A 65 -6.98 -7.85 -7.63
C ALA A 65 -6.44 -7.79 -6.19
N ASN A 66 -5.14 -8.04 -6.00
CA ASN A 66 -4.49 -7.95 -4.69
C ASN A 66 -4.53 -6.53 -4.13
N CYS A 67 -4.26 -5.51 -4.96
CA CYS A 67 -4.37 -4.11 -4.57
C CYS A 67 -5.79 -3.73 -4.12
N LEU A 68 -6.83 -4.23 -4.81
CA LEU A 68 -8.22 -3.95 -4.44
C LEU A 68 -8.61 -4.59 -3.10
N LEU A 69 -8.14 -5.82 -2.85
CA LEU A 69 -8.38 -6.51 -1.59
C LEU A 69 -7.68 -5.78 -0.43
N GLU A 70 -6.39 -5.47 -0.57
CA GLU A 70 -5.63 -4.73 0.43
C GLU A 70 -6.28 -3.37 0.75
N GLN A 71 -6.71 -2.64 -0.30
CA GLN A 71 -7.39 -1.37 -0.12
C GLN A 71 -8.73 -1.53 0.64
N ARG A 72 -9.48 -2.60 0.42
CA ARG A 72 -10.71 -2.90 1.16
C ARG A 72 -10.43 -3.24 2.62
N LEU A 73 -9.39 -4.04 2.90
CA LEU A 73 -8.99 -4.35 4.28
C LEU A 73 -8.56 -3.09 5.02
N LEU A 74 -7.69 -2.27 4.43
CA LEU A 74 -7.24 -1.02 5.05
C LEU A 74 -8.41 -0.07 5.30
N ARG A 75 -9.36 0.03 4.36
CA ARG A 75 -10.55 0.87 4.53
C ARG A 75 -11.47 0.34 5.64
N GLY A 76 -11.66 -0.98 5.72
CA GLY A 76 -12.39 -1.61 6.81
C GLY A 76 -11.73 -1.37 8.17
N LEU A 77 -10.40 -1.52 8.24
CA LEU A 77 -9.64 -1.27 9.46
C LEU A 77 -9.77 0.17 9.94
N VAL A 78 -9.60 1.15 9.03
CA VAL A 78 -9.81 2.57 9.35
C VAL A 78 -11.23 2.83 9.84
N PHE A 79 -12.24 2.19 9.24
CA PHE A 79 -13.63 2.33 9.66
C PHE A 79 -13.87 1.77 11.07
N VAL A 80 -13.34 0.59 11.37
CA VAL A 80 -13.41 -0.02 12.71
C VAL A 80 -12.71 0.86 13.74
N PHE A 81 -11.52 1.39 13.43
CA PHE A 81 -10.81 2.30 14.31
C PHE A 81 -11.57 3.61 14.54
N ALA A 82 -12.14 4.20 13.50
CA ALA A 82 -12.93 5.43 13.61
C ALA A 82 -14.17 5.24 14.48
N LEU A 83 -14.89 4.12 14.30
CA LEU A 83 -16.03 3.77 15.14
C LEU A 83 -15.61 3.54 16.59
N SER A 84 -14.53 2.80 16.81
CA SER A 84 -14.00 2.53 18.15
C SER A 84 -13.60 3.82 18.86
N ALA A 85 -12.92 4.73 18.16
CA ALA A 85 -12.57 6.05 18.67
C ALA A 85 -13.82 6.87 19.03
N ALA A 86 -14.84 6.87 18.17
CA ALA A 86 -16.09 7.58 18.45
C ALA A 86 -16.79 7.05 19.71
N VAL A 87 -16.82 5.72 19.90
CA VAL A 87 -17.37 5.09 21.11
C VAL A 87 -16.58 5.51 22.36
N VAL A 88 -15.25 5.48 22.30
CA VAL A 88 -14.39 5.91 23.42
C VAL A 88 -14.61 7.37 23.75
N ILE A 89 -14.69 8.25 22.75
CA ILE A 89 -14.96 9.68 22.94
C ILE A 89 -16.35 9.89 23.56
N ALA A 90 -17.37 9.15 23.11
CA ALA A 90 -18.72 9.27 23.68
C ALA A 90 -18.76 8.84 25.16
N TRP A 91 -18.02 7.79 25.53
CA TRP A 91 -18.03 7.26 26.89
C TRP A 91 -17.11 8.02 27.85
N GLN A 92 -15.90 8.38 27.42
CA GLN A 92 -14.89 9.03 28.28
C GLN A 92 -14.72 10.54 28.03
N GLY A 93 -15.35 11.10 27.01
CA GLY A 93 -15.11 12.47 26.55
C GLY A 93 -15.26 13.51 27.66
N ARG A 94 -16.29 13.39 28.51
CA ARG A 94 -16.53 14.36 29.60
C ARG A 94 -15.37 14.48 30.61
N GLY A 95 -14.66 13.38 30.88
CA GLY A 95 -13.53 13.39 31.82
C GLY A 95 -12.30 14.08 31.24
N TRP A 96 -12.01 13.82 29.96
CA TRP A 96 -10.82 14.34 29.28
C TRP A 96 -11.01 15.80 28.84
N THR A 97 -12.23 16.20 28.49
CA THR A 97 -12.54 17.60 28.16
C THR A 97 -12.34 18.52 29.36
N ALA A 98 -12.63 18.05 30.58
CA ALA A 98 -12.38 18.82 31.80
C ALA A 98 -10.87 18.99 32.07
N GLY A 99 -10.08 17.94 31.85
CA GLY A 99 -8.62 18.01 31.94
C GLY A 99 -8.00 18.95 30.89
N LEU A 100 -8.50 18.91 29.65
CA LEU A 100 -8.06 19.81 28.58
C LEU A 100 -8.43 21.27 28.87
N ALA A 101 -9.64 21.52 29.37
CA ALA A 101 -10.08 22.86 29.76
C ALA A 101 -9.22 23.46 30.89
N ALA A 102 -8.67 22.63 31.77
CA ALA A 102 -7.80 23.09 32.84
C ALA A 102 -6.40 23.53 32.36
N VAL A 103 -5.94 23.02 31.20
CA VAL A 103 -4.60 23.30 30.65
C VAL A 103 -4.63 24.38 29.57
N LEU A 104 -5.74 24.52 28.84
CA LEU A 104 -5.87 25.50 27.76
C LEU A 104 -6.17 26.91 28.31
N PRO A 105 -5.41 27.94 27.88
CA PRO A 105 -5.77 29.32 28.18
C PRO A 105 -7.09 29.65 27.48
N GLY A 106 -8.17 29.81 28.25
CA GLY A 106 -9.53 30.01 27.74
C GLY A 106 -10.53 28.90 28.09
N GLY A 107 -10.14 27.88 28.87
CA GLY A 107 -11.09 26.96 29.50
C GLY A 107 -11.87 26.08 28.50
N SER A 108 -13.14 25.82 28.80
CA SER A 108 -14.02 24.96 27.99
C SER A 108 -14.28 25.50 26.58
N ASP A 109 -14.31 26.82 26.43
CA ASP A 109 -14.59 27.46 25.13
C ASP A 109 -13.42 27.27 24.17
N ALA A 110 -12.18 27.35 24.67
CA ALA A 110 -11.00 27.07 23.87
C ALA A 110 -10.96 25.60 23.39
N VAL A 111 -11.44 24.65 24.21
CA VAL A 111 -11.60 23.24 23.82
C VAL A 111 -12.64 23.08 22.71
N GLY A 112 -13.76 23.81 22.79
CA GLY A 112 -14.79 23.82 21.74
C GLY A 112 -14.27 24.35 20.40
N TRP A 113 -13.56 25.48 20.41
CA TRP A 113 -12.98 26.08 19.20
C TRP A 113 -11.86 25.24 18.58
N SER A 114 -11.01 24.63 19.41
CA SER A 114 -9.97 23.72 18.92
C SER A 114 -10.56 22.43 18.33
N ALA A 115 -11.65 21.90 18.91
CA ALA A 115 -12.38 20.78 18.32
C ALA A 115 -13.02 21.14 16.96
N ALA A 116 -13.63 22.33 16.86
CA ALA A 116 -14.18 22.83 15.60
C ALA A 116 -13.09 23.02 14.53
N ALA A 117 -11.93 23.58 14.91
CA ALA A 117 -10.80 23.73 13.99
C ALA A 117 -10.26 22.37 13.52
N ALA A 118 -10.11 21.40 14.43
CA ALA A 118 -9.71 20.04 14.09
C ALA A 118 -10.72 19.39 13.13
N LEU A 119 -12.02 19.55 13.37
CA LEU A 119 -13.08 19.05 12.49
C LEU A 119 -12.99 19.68 11.10
N CYS A 120 -12.76 20.99 11.00
CA CYS A 120 -12.60 21.68 9.72
C CYS A 120 -11.38 21.17 8.93
N VAL A 121 -10.24 20.97 9.60
CA VAL A 121 -9.03 20.41 8.95
C VAL A 121 -9.28 18.99 8.46
N LEU A 122 -9.90 18.15 9.30
CA LEU A 122 -10.27 16.78 8.94
C LEU A 122 -11.26 16.73 7.77
N ALA A 123 -12.26 17.60 7.76
CA ALA A 123 -13.23 17.71 6.67
C ALA A 123 -12.57 18.16 5.37
N ASN A 124 -11.66 19.14 5.42
CA ASN A 124 -10.92 19.61 4.24
C ASN A 124 -10.05 18.49 3.63
N TRP A 125 -9.32 17.76 4.47
CA TRP A 125 -8.48 16.64 4.04
C TRP A 125 -9.31 15.45 3.56
N GLY A 126 -10.40 15.13 4.27
CA GLY A 126 -11.34 14.08 3.90
C GLY A 126 -11.97 14.36 2.53
N PHE A 127 -12.38 15.61 2.29
CA PHE A 127 -12.96 16.03 1.02
C PHE A 127 -11.93 16.00 -0.13
N ALA A 128 -10.67 16.36 0.12
CA ALA A 128 -9.59 16.20 -0.85
C ALA A 128 -9.31 14.72 -1.16
N ALA A 129 -9.31 13.85 -0.14
CA ALA A 129 -9.13 12.42 -0.31
C ALA A 129 -10.31 11.75 -1.06
N LEU A 130 -11.53 12.23 -0.85
CA LEU A 130 -12.72 11.82 -1.61
C LEU A 130 -12.61 12.24 -3.08
N ARG A 131 -12.24 13.50 -3.36
CA ARG A 131 -12.03 13.98 -4.73
C ARG A 131 -10.92 13.23 -5.48
N GLY A 132 -9.82 12.90 -4.81
CA GLY A 132 -8.74 12.09 -5.40
C GLY A 132 -9.17 10.65 -5.77
N GLN A 133 -10.23 10.12 -5.15
CA GLN A 133 -10.79 8.82 -5.49
C GLN A 133 -11.75 8.89 -6.69
N PHE A 134 -12.56 9.97 -6.80
CA PHE A 134 -13.46 10.18 -7.95
C PHE A 134 -12.75 10.69 -9.21
N GLY A 135 -11.60 11.36 -9.08
CA GLY A 135 -10.82 11.87 -10.21
C GLY A 135 -10.04 10.81 -11.01
N ARG A 136 -9.98 9.56 -10.53
CA ARG A 136 -9.49 8.41 -11.31
C ARG A 136 -10.62 7.83 -12.17
N GLY A 137 -11.17 8.64 -13.06
CA GLY A 137 -11.95 8.14 -14.18
C GLY A 137 -11.04 7.34 -15.14
N PRO A 138 -11.56 6.30 -15.82
CA PRO A 138 -10.78 5.51 -16.76
C PRO A 138 -10.22 6.44 -17.84
N ARG A 139 -8.89 6.56 -17.90
CA ARG A 139 -8.22 7.13 -19.07
C ARG A 139 -8.43 6.15 -20.21
N THR A 140 -9.50 6.36 -20.96
CA THR A 140 -9.67 5.80 -22.30
C THR A 140 -8.62 6.45 -23.17
N SER A 141 -7.48 5.78 -23.31
CA SER A 141 -6.50 6.08 -24.36
C SER A 141 -7.09 5.59 -25.68
N ALA A 142 -7.42 6.52 -26.57
CA ALA A 142 -7.65 6.28 -28.00
C ALA A 142 -6.32 6.38 -28.75
#